data_AF-A0A2P8G3D0-F1
#
_entry.id   AF-A0A2P8G3D0-F1
#
_cell.length_a   1.000
_cell.length_b   1.000
_cell.length_c   1.000
_cell.angle_alpha   90.00
_cell.angle_beta   90.00
_cell.angle_gamma   90.00
#
_symmetry.space_group_name_H-M   'P 1'
#
loop_
_entity.id
_entity.type
_entity.pdbx_description
1 polymer ?
#
loop_
_entity_poly.entity_id
_entity_poly.type
_entity_poly.pdbx_seq_one_letter_code
_entity_poly.pdbx_strand_id
1 'polypeptide(L)'
;MKIFLTIFLLFAGFGLLAQPVVLSRKDAEAKKLWRKLDKDFDRPDGAQLETPFSMQKAFQDMYEQMLDKEKFSNLTFWNTLYLNAEGKIDYLIFDIGTQRFRMMNGNQEDGPKNKDSLSAIISAKITPYLAKIVSRRTVGSKAVLTTFVSFQPEASQERETQKDSTITGLAKALAMKDTLKVKSLNLGQSLLTAVPDVVYRFPNVEELFLVDNDIETVYLDMARLPKLRHLDLSKNILRDNSINISKNKSLQLLNLQKNLITDIPRAARNCKRLETLWLGNNRISGLTDASFRKLKPVKDINFYKAELTALPKGIGKMRNLEVLDVYYNKLETLPKSITKLKRLTHLAVSHNQLTALPKRIDKLKSVHTLYAHHNHLSKLPERITRMKELRIVDLGYNWLTTFPAELVAFTNLQELDLSSNNFPDFPVQLLQIRKLDKLHLRGNPFLGQDAERKYSEQLSQLKSKNIEVFY
;
A
#
# COMPACT_ATOMS: atom_id res chain seq x y z
N MET A 1 16.71 -58.34 -19.73
CA MET A 1 17.08 -57.36 -20.78
C MET A 1 16.13 -56.18 -20.63
N LYS A 2 16.54 -55.04 -20.06
CA LYS A 2 17.19 -53.89 -20.73
C LYS A 2 16.36 -53.39 -21.94
N ILE A 3 16.01 -52.12 -22.21
CA ILE A 3 16.40 -50.78 -21.74
C ILE A 3 15.51 -49.75 -22.51
N PHE A 4 15.09 -48.67 -21.85
CA PHE A 4 14.93 -47.24 -22.25
C PHE A 4 14.31 -46.73 -23.58
N LEU A 5 13.39 -45.74 -23.42
CA LEU A 5 13.43 -44.33 -23.89
C LEU A 5 13.59 -44.11 -25.43
N THR A 6 12.80 -43.28 -26.14
CA THR A 6 12.89 -41.79 -26.12
C THR A 6 11.89 -41.15 -27.12
N ILE A 7 11.07 -40.23 -26.62
CA ILE A 7 10.66 -38.88 -27.11
C ILE A 7 10.86 -38.56 -28.62
N PHE A 8 9.82 -38.09 -29.31
CA PHE A 8 9.80 -36.73 -29.92
C PHE A 8 8.39 -36.23 -30.32
N LEU A 9 8.15 -34.97 -29.94
CA LEU A 9 6.98 -34.12 -30.21
C LEU A 9 6.75 -33.87 -31.71
N LEU A 10 5.49 -33.58 -32.09
CA LEU A 10 5.20 -32.49 -33.01
C LEU A 10 3.81 -31.88 -32.73
N PHE A 11 3.85 -30.57 -32.52
CA PHE A 11 2.76 -29.64 -32.26
C PHE A 11 1.74 -29.56 -33.42
N ALA A 12 0.45 -29.54 -33.09
CA ALA A 12 -0.56 -28.86 -33.88
C ALA A 12 -1.52 -28.13 -32.95
N GLY A 13 -1.67 -26.82 -33.18
CA GLY A 13 -2.30 -25.88 -32.27
C GLY A 13 -3.81 -26.05 -32.13
N PHE A 14 -4.22 -26.36 -30.90
CA PHE A 14 -5.43 -25.86 -30.25
C PHE A 14 -5.11 -25.77 -28.76
N GLY A 15 -5.36 -24.61 -28.14
CA GLY A 15 -5.04 -24.34 -26.74
C GLY A 15 -5.82 -25.23 -25.79
N LEU A 16 -5.22 -26.36 -25.39
CA LEU A 16 -5.55 -27.02 -24.13
C LEU A 16 -5.07 -26.08 -23.02
N LEU A 17 -6.00 -25.29 -22.47
CA LEU A 17 -5.76 -24.61 -21.20
C LEU A 17 -5.37 -25.70 -20.18
N ALA A 18 -4.10 -25.74 -19.80
CA ALA A 18 -3.66 -26.59 -18.70
C ALA A 18 -4.55 -26.28 -17.48
N GLN A 19 -5.18 -27.31 -16.92
CA GLN A 19 -6.07 -27.13 -15.78
C GLN A 19 -5.25 -26.72 -14.54
N PRO A 20 -5.80 -25.86 -13.65
CA PRO A 20 -5.10 -25.46 -12.45
C PRO A 20 -4.73 -26.66 -11.60
N VAL A 21 -3.50 -26.66 -11.08
CA VAL A 21 -3.05 -27.65 -10.12
C VAL A 21 -3.52 -27.23 -8.73
N VAL A 22 -4.35 -28.07 -8.13
CA VAL A 22 -4.94 -27.82 -6.81
C VAL A 22 -4.31 -28.74 -5.78
N LEU A 23 -3.78 -28.18 -4.69
CA LEU A 23 -3.15 -28.94 -3.62
C LEU A 23 -3.57 -28.38 -2.26
N SER A 24 -3.75 -29.26 -1.28
CA SER A 24 -3.72 -28.83 0.12
C SER A 24 -2.30 -28.37 0.47
N ARG A 25 -2.16 -27.56 1.53
CA ARG A 25 -0.86 -27.14 2.05
C ARG A 25 0.05 -28.33 2.36
N LYS A 26 -0.51 -29.37 3.00
CA LYS A 26 0.19 -30.62 3.34
C LYS A 26 0.72 -31.34 2.09
N ASP A 27 -0.07 -31.42 1.03
CA ASP A 27 0.35 -32.05 -0.22
C ASP A 27 1.43 -31.24 -0.95
N ALA A 28 1.30 -29.91 -0.95
CA ALA A 28 2.29 -29.03 -1.55
C ALA A 28 3.64 -29.08 -0.80
N GLU A 29 3.62 -29.20 0.53
CA GLU A 29 4.81 -29.42 1.36
C GLU A 29 5.46 -30.78 1.08
N ALA A 30 4.67 -31.86 1.02
CA ALA A 30 5.16 -33.20 0.67
C ALA A 30 5.84 -33.22 -0.71
N LYS A 31 5.32 -32.45 -1.67
CA LYS A 31 5.90 -32.27 -3.02
C LYS A 31 7.05 -31.25 -3.09
N LYS A 32 7.39 -30.58 -1.99
CA LYS A 32 8.39 -29.49 -1.92
C LYS A 32 8.17 -28.39 -2.98
N LEU A 33 6.91 -28.11 -3.31
CA LEU A 33 6.54 -27.33 -4.50
C LEU A 33 6.77 -25.81 -4.34
N TRP A 34 6.56 -25.30 -3.14
CA TRP A 34 6.58 -23.86 -2.82
C TRP A 34 7.83 -23.13 -3.32
N ARG A 35 9.03 -23.68 -3.06
CA ARG A 35 10.30 -23.06 -3.45
C ARG A 35 10.44 -22.88 -4.96
N LYS A 36 9.86 -23.80 -5.74
CA LYS A 36 9.87 -23.72 -7.20
C LYS A 36 8.90 -22.65 -7.68
N LEU A 37 7.65 -22.70 -7.21
CA LEU A 37 6.63 -21.74 -7.66
C LEU A 37 6.97 -20.30 -7.25
N ASP A 38 7.50 -20.10 -6.04
CA ASP A 38 7.89 -18.77 -5.56
C ASP A 38 9.04 -18.16 -6.36
N LYS A 39 9.80 -18.98 -7.09
CA LYS A 39 10.85 -18.52 -8.02
C LYS A 39 10.29 -18.20 -9.40
N ASP A 40 9.25 -18.91 -9.83
CA ASP A 40 8.69 -18.84 -11.18
C ASP A 40 7.60 -17.75 -11.35
N PHE A 41 7.11 -17.19 -10.23
CA PHE A 41 6.06 -16.18 -10.18
C PHE A 41 6.52 -14.94 -9.41
N ASP A 42 6.08 -13.76 -9.85
CA ASP A 42 6.49 -12.52 -9.21
C ASP A 42 5.86 -12.41 -7.81
N ARG A 43 6.72 -12.35 -6.80
CA ARG A 43 6.42 -11.86 -5.44
C ARG A 43 7.14 -10.53 -5.28
N PRO A 44 6.46 -9.38 -5.47
CA PRO A 44 7.09 -8.08 -5.29
C PRO A 44 7.52 -7.92 -3.83
N ASP A 45 8.83 -8.02 -3.58
CA ASP A 45 9.57 -7.64 -2.38
C ASP A 45 8.76 -7.68 -1.07
N GLY A 46 8.51 -8.89 -0.56
CA GLY A 46 7.99 -9.14 0.79
C GLY A 46 6.54 -8.70 1.07
N ALA A 47 5.88 -8.01 0.14
CA ALA A 47 4.48 -7.62 0.26
C ALA A 47 3.62 -8.57 -0.57
N GLN A 48 2.76 -9.36 0.08
CA GLN A 48 1.68 -10.05 -0.62
C GLN A 48 0.88 -9.02 -1.43
N LEU A 49 0.70 -9.28 -2.72
CA LEU A 49 -0.23 -8.51 -3.53
C LEU A 49 -1.62 -8.67 -2.91
N GLU A 50 -2.26 -7.55 -2.61
CA GLU A 50 -3.59 -7.55 -2.01
C GLU A 50 -4.60 -8.19 -2.97
N THR A 51 -5.34 -9.19 -2.50
CA THR A 51 -6.36 -9.86 -3.32
C THR A 51 -7.56 -8.94 -3.52
N PRO A 52 -7.96 -8.62 -4.77
CA PRO A 52 -9.18 -7.86 -5.07
C PRO A 52 -10.42 -8.47 -4.43
N PHE A 53 -11.33 -7.62 -3.96
CA PHE A 53 -12.60 -8.07 -3.39
C PHE A 53 -13.38 -9.02 -4.30
N SER A 54 -13.36 -8.79 -5.62
CA SER A 54 -14.03 -9.68 -6.58
C SER A 54 -13.51 -11.11 -6.57
N MET A 55 -12.20 -11.30 -6.37
CA MET A 55 -11.64 -12.64 -6.19
C MET A 55 -11.97 -13.21 -4.83
N GLN A 56 -11.91 -12.43 -3.75
CA GLN A 56 -12.30 -12.90 -2.43
C GLN A 56 -13.75 -13.42 -2.45
N LYS A 57 -14.66 -12.64 -3.06
CA LYS A 57 -16.06 -13.00 -3.22
C LYS A 57 -16.27 -14.23 -4.10
N ALA A 58 -15.55 -14.35 -5.21
CA ALA A 58 -15.60 -15.54 -6.07
C ALA A 58 -15.19 -16.82 -5.33
N PHE A 59 -14.11 -16.76 -4.52
CA PHE A 59 -13.70 -17.88 -3.68
C PHE A 59 -14.73 -18.19 -2.60
N GLN A 60 -15.29 -17.17 -1.95
CA GLN A 60 -16.36 -17.34 -0.98
C GLN A 60 -17.56 -18.09 -1.58
N ASP A 61 -18.11 -17.57 -2.68
CA ASP A 61 -19.30 -18.15 -3.32
C ASP A 61 -19.04 -19.59 -3.80
N MET A 62 -17.84 -19.86 -4.32
CA MET A 62 -17.40 -21.20 -4.73
C MET A 62 -17.36 -22.18 -3.55
N TYR A 63 -16.77 -21.79 -2.41
CA TYR A 63 -16.74 -22.65 -1.21
C TYR A 63 -18.14 -22.88 -0.65
N GLU A 64 -19.00 -21.85 -0.60
CA GLU A 64 -20.40 -21.99 -0.17
C GLU A 64 -21.15 -23.02 -1.02
N GLN A 65 -20.95 -22.98 -2.34
CA GLN A 65 -21.61 -23.91 -3.26
C GLN A 65 -21.10 -25.35 -3.11
N MET A 66 -19.80 -25.55 -2.87
CA MET A 66 -19.22 -26.90 -2.73
C MET A 66 -19.54 -27.54 -1.39
N LEU A 67 -19.60 -26.76 -0.32
CA LEU A 67 -19.57 -27.25 1.05
C LEU A 67 -20.95 -27.24 1.72
N ASP A 68 -21.99 -26.61 1.16
CA ASP A 68 -23.31 -26.46 1.81
C ASP A 68 -23.24 -25.55 3.05
N LYS A 69 -23.99 -24.43 3.00
CA LYS A 69 -23.83 -23.27 3.91
C LYS A 69 -24.03 -23.62 5.38
N GLU A 70 -24.89 -24.60 5.68
CA GLU A 70 -25.25 -24.95 7.05
C GLU A 70 -24.28 -25.91 7.74
N LYS A 71 -23.34 -26.54 6.99
CA LYS A 71 -22.49 -27.61 7.54
C LYS A 71 -21.09 -27.18 7.98
N PHE A 72 -20.69 -25.93 7.72
CA PHE A 72 -19.30 -25.49 7.87
C PHE A 72 -19.12 -24.06 8.42
N SER A 73 -20.07 -23.59 9.23
CA SER A 73 -19.87 -22.41 10.07
C SER A 73 -18.59 -22.58 10.90
N ASN A 74 -17.73 -21.56 10.92
CA ASN A 74 -16.43 -21.50 11.62
C ASN A 74 -15.20 -22.02 10.84
N LEU A 75 -15.33 -22.35 9.55
CA LEU A 75 -14.17 -22.62 8.71
C LEU A 75 -13.51 -21.35 8.18
N THR A 76 -12.19 -21.40 8.11
CA THR A 76 -11.36 -20.42 7.40
C THR A 76 -10.50 -21.13 6.38
N PHE A 77 -10.49 -20.59 5.17
CA PHE A 77 -9.68 -21.02 4.05
C PHE A 77 -8.60 -19.98 3.78
N TRP A 78 -7.33 -20.39 3.84
CA TRP A 78 -6.22 -19.60 3.30
C TRP A 78 -5.88 -20.13 1.93
N ASN A 79 -5.86 -19.26 0.93
CA ASN A 79 -5.63 -19.63 -0.46
C ASN A 79 -4.44 -18.84 -0.99
N THR A 80 -3.41 -19.56 -1.42
CA THR A 80 -2.30 -19.00 -2.20
C THR A 80 -2.53 -19.32 -3.67
N LEU A 81 -2.64 -18.27 -4.47
CA LEU A 81 -2.92 -18.33 -5.90
C LEU A 81 -1.65 -17.97 -6.67
N TYR A 82 -1.23 -18.85 -7.58
CA TYR A 82 -0.17 -18.56 -8.55
C TYR A 82 -0.85 -18.28 -9.89
N LEU A 83 -0.80 -17.03 -10.31
CA LEU A 83 -1.50 -16.52 -11.48
C LEU A 83 -0.54 -16.38 -12.66
N ASN A 84 -0.93 -16.87 -13.83
CA ASN A 84 -0.18 -16.65 -15.07
C ASN A 84 -0.34 -15.20 -15.58
N ALA A 85 0.33 -14.91 -16.70
CA ALA A 85 0.31 -13.59 -17.31
C ALA A 85 -1.09 -13.18 -17.80
N GLU A 86 -2.01 -14.13 -18.02
CA GLU A 86 -3.40 -13.87 -18.37
C GLU A 86 -4.27 -13.61 -17.14
N GLY A 87 -3.71 -13.67 -15.92
CA GLY A 87 -4.43 -13.51 -14.66
C GLY A 87 -5.26 -14.74 -14.26
N LYS A 88 -5.09 -15.88 -14.95
CA LYS A 88 -5.72 -17.16 -14.60
C LYS A 88 -4.88 -17.91 -13.57
N ILE A 89 -5.54 -18.76 -12.79
CA ILE A 89 -4.88 -19.57 -11.76
C ILE A 89 -4.17 -20.76 -12.43
N ASP A 90 -2.85 -20.85 -12.28
CA ASP A 90 -2.05 -22.03 -12.65
C ASP A 90 -1.96 -23.01 -11.47
N TYR A 91 -1.77 -22.48 -10.25
CA TYR A 91 -1.74 -23.28 -9.02
C TYR A 91 -2.60 -22.63 -7.92
N LEU A 92 -3.42 -23.44 -7.25
CA LEU A 92 -4.07 -23.11 -6.00
C LEU A 92 -3.48 -24.01 -4.91
N ILE A 93 -2.88 -23.38 -3.90
CA ILE A 93 -2.54 -24.07 -2.66
C ILE A 93 -3.41 -23.52 -1.54
N PHE A 94 -4.20 -24.40 -0.92
CA PHE A 94 -5.13 -23.99 0.13
C PHE A 94 -4.85 -24.67 1.46
N ASP A 95 -5.24 -24.01 2.55
CA ASP A 95 -5.19 -24.53 3.91
C ASP A 95 -6.54 -24.29 4.60
N ILE A 96 -6.96 -25.24 5.45
CA ILE A 96 -8.24 -25.20 6.16
C ILE A 96 -7.97 -25.14 7.66
N GLY A 97 -8.52 -24.11 8.32
CA GLY A 97 -8.49 -23.98 9.76
C GLY A 97 -9.83 -23.55 10.32
N THR A 98 -9.87 -23.47 11.64
CA THR A 98 -11.00 -22.95 12.38
C THR A 98 -10.64 -21.58 12.90
N GLN A 99 -11.61 -20.65 12.94
CA GLN A 99 -11.45 -19.47 13.77
C GLN A 99 -11.35 -19.98 15.23
N ARG A 100 -10.17 -19.91 15.85
CA ARG A 100 -10.06 -20.17 17.29
C ARG A 100 -11.01 -19.20 17.99
N PHE A 101 -11.94 -19.64 18.86
CA PHE A 101 -12.10 -19.09 20.21
C PHE A 101 -13.04 -19.89 21.15
N ARG A 102 -12.45 -20.17 22.33
CA ARG A 102 -12.96 -20.25 23.73
C ARG A 102 -14.09 -21.21 24.14
N MET A 103 -13.71 -22.05 25.10
CA MET A 103 -14.59 -22.73 26.05
C MET A 103 -15.52 -21.73 26.76
N MET A 104 -16.82 -21.99 26.71
CA MET A 104 -17.72 -21.79 27.83
C MET A 104 -18.69 -22.98 27.90
N ASN A 105 -18.71 -23.61 29.07
CA ASN A 105 -19.69 -24.57 29.55
C ASN A 105 -19.92 -25.84 28.71
N GLY A 106 -18.96 -26.76 28.80
CA GLY A 106 -19.27 -28.18 29.03
C GLY A 106 -19.75 -29.05 27.86
N ASN A 107 -20.24 -28.49 26.75
CA ASN A 107 -20.62 -29.29 25.58
C ASN A 107 -19.77 -28.90 24.35
N GLN A 108 -18.92 -29.83 23.93
CA GLN A 108 -18.25 -29.79 22.63
C GLN A 108 -19.29 -30.01 21.54
N GLU A 109 -19.46 -29.06 20.63
CA GLU A 109 -20.05 -29.31 19.33
C GLU A 109 -18.98 -29.26 18.24
N ASP A 110 -19.15 -30.16 17.27
CA ASP A 110 -18.19 -30.74 16.35
C ASP A 110 -17.13 -29.76 15.77
N GLY A 111 -15.86 -30.10 16.01
CA GLY A 111 -14.76 -29.62 15.16
C GLY A 111 -15.00 -30.04 13.69
N PRO A 112 -14.35 -29.39 12.72
CA PRO A 112 -14.64 -29.63 11.31
C PRO A 112 -14.49 -31.10 10.97
N LYS A 113 -15.59 -31.70 10.49
CA LYS A 113 -15.66 -33.10 10.03
C LYS A 113 -14.48 -33.35 9.08
N ASN A 114 -13.53 -34.16 9.55
CA ASN A 114 -12.26 -34.55 8.93
C ASN A 114 -11.68 -33.58 7.88
N LYS A 115 -10.73 -32.72 8.29
CA LYS A 115 -10.01 -31.81 7.38
C LYS A 115 -9.42 -32.49 6.15
N ASP A 116 -8.98 -33.74 6.28
CA ASP A 116 -8.43 -34.51 5.16
C ASP A 116 -9.54 -34.85 4.15
N SER A 117 -10.75 -35.19 4.62
CA SER A 117 -11.92 -35.41 3.75
C SER A 117 -12.36 -34.14 3.02
N LEU A 118 -12.37 -32.99 3.69
CA LEU A 118 -12.68 -31.71 3.05
C LEU A 118 -11.64 -31.33 2.01
N SER A 119 -10.36 -31.52 2.34
CA SER A 119 -9.26 -31.30 1.42
C SER A 119 -9.37 -32.18 0.17
N ALA A 120 -9.77 -33.46 0.34
CA ALA A 120 -10.01 -34.37 -0.76
C ALA A 120 -11.20 -33.91 -1.64
N ILE A 121 -12.31 -33.48 -1.03
CA ILE A 121 -13.48 -32.97 -1.76
C ILE A 121 -13.11 -31.74 -2.59
N ILE A 122 -12.47 -30.75 -1.97
CA ILE A 122 -12.06 -29.52 -2.64
C ILE A 122 -11.09 -29.84 -3.77
N SER A 123 -10.05 -30.63 -3.50
CA SER A 123 -9.04 -30.99 -4.53
C SER A 123 -9.66 -31.73 -5.71
N ALA A 124 -10.69 -32.55 -5.49
CA ALA A 124 -11.36 -33.28 -6.56
C ALA A 124 -12.36 -32.43 -7.37
N LYS A 125 -12.92 -31.35 -6.80
CA LYS A 125 -14.09 -30.66 -7.37
C LYS A 125 -13.87 -29.19 -7.73
N ILE A 126 -12.83 -28.53 -7.23
CA ILE A 126 -12.68 -27.07 -7.35
C ILE A 126 -12.19 -26.62 -8.74
N THR A 127 -11.46 -27.46 -9.48
CA THR A 127 -10.80 -27.13 -10.76
C THR A 127 -11.72 -26.45 -11.79
N PRO A 128 -12.98 -26.90 -12.03
CA PRO A 128 -13.88 -26.25 -12.99
C PRO A 128 -14.30 -24.82 -12.59
N TYR A 129 -14.28 -24.50 -11.30
CA TYR A 129 -14.58 -23.16 -10.79
C TYR A 129 -13.41 -22.22 -10.97
N LEU A 130 -12.19 -22.70 -10.70
CA LEU A 130 -10.96 -21.90 -10.86
C LEU A 130 -10.74 -21.44 -12.30
N ALA A 131 -11.13 -22.25 -13.28
CA ALA A 131 -11.04 -21.88 -14.70
C ALA A 131 -11.83 -20.61 -15.07
N LYS A 132 -12.83 -20.23 -14.24
CA LYS A 132 -13.66 -19.03 -14.43
C LYS A 132 -13.11 -17.80 -13.69
N ILE A 133 -12.23 -18.01 -12.71
CA ILE A 133 -11.66 -16.93 -11.92
C ILE A 133 -10.47 -16.33 -12.67
N VAL A 134 -10.59 -15.05 -13.04
CA VAL A 134 -9.53 -14.29 -13.70
C VAL A 134 -9.31 -13.00 -12.94
N SER A 135 -8.10 -12.81 -12.45
CA SER A 135 -7.67 -11.57 -11.83
C SER A 135 -7.36 -10.53 -12.91
N ARG A 136 -8.27 -9.58 -13.10
CA ARG A 136 -8.03 -8.47 -14.03
C ARG A 136 -6.88 -7.54 -13.59
N ARG A 137 -6.52 -7.54 -12.30
CA ARG A 137 -5.43 -6.71 -11.77
C ARG A 137 -4.04 -7.22 -12.10
N THR A 138 -3.89 -8.50 -12.45
CA THR A 138 -2.58 -9.13 -12.70
C THR A 138 -2.33 -9.43 -14.17
N VAL A 139 -3.29 -9.12 -15.07
CA VAL A 139 -3.12 -9.32 -16.51
C VAL A 139 -1.88 -8.58 -17.00
N GLY A 140 -1.00 -9.30 -17.69
CA GLY A 140 0.29 -8.84 -18.20
C GLY A 140 1.50 -9.24 -17.36
N SER A 141 1.32 -9.90 -16.22
CA SER A 141 2.41 -10.38 -15.36
C SER A 141 2.01 -11.61 -14.57
N LYS A 142 2.98 -12.49 -14.27
CA LYS A 142 2.75 -13.56 -13.30
C LYS A 142 2.64 -12.97 -11.90
N ALA A 143 1.87 -13.57 -11.01
CA ALA A 143 1.69 -13.04 -9.66
C ALA A 143 1.39 -14.12 -8.64
N VAL A 144 1.79 -13.88 -7.39
CA VAL A 144 1.32 -14.65 -6.24
C VAL A 144 0.37 -13.81 -5.39
N LEU A 145 -0.86 -14.29 -5.21
CA LEU A 145 -1.85 -13.65 -4.34
C LEU A 145 -2.17 -14.56 -3.15
N THR A 146 -2.57 -13.94 -2.04
CA THR A 146 -3.09 -14.67 -0.89
C THR A 146 -4.43 -14.10 -0.49
N THR A 147 -5.43 -14.96 -0.37
CA THR A 147 -6.76 -14.61 0.11
C THR A 147 -7.16 -15.47 1.29
N PHE A 148 -7.93 -14.88 2.19
CA PHE A 148 -8.56 -15.57 3.30
C PHE A 148 -10.08 -15.49 3.10
N VAL A 149 -10.75 -16.62 3.23
CA VAL A 149 -12.22 -16.69 3.22
C VAL A 149 -12.63 -17.29 4.54
N SER A 150 -13.54 -16.63 5.25
CA SER A 150 -14.04 -17.13 6.52
C SER A 150 -15.56 -17.18 6.53
N PHE A 151 -16.08 -18.30 7.02
CA PHE A 151 -17.51 -18.55 7.18
C PHE A 151 -17.88 -18.34 8.63
N GLN A 152 -18.55 -17.22 8.94
CA GLN A 152 -19.13 -17.02 10.26
C GLN A 152 -20.59 -17.48 10.27
N PRO A 153 -21.06 -18.16 11.33
CA PRO A 153 -22.49 -18.31 11.56
C PRO A 153 -23.11 -16.91 11.68
N GLU A 154 -24.31 -16.71 11.14
CA GLU A 154 -25.00 -15.41 11.15
C GLU A 154 -25.21 -14.90 12.58
N ALA A 155 -24.22 -14.19 13.12
CA ALA A 155 -24.32 -13.47 14.38
C ALA A 155 -23.46 -12.21 14.29
N SER A 156 -24.12 -11.09 14.53
CA SER A 156 -23.60 -9.71 14.54
C SER A 156 -23.07 -9.22 13.19
N GLN A 157 -24.00 -8.77 12.33
CA GLN A 157 -23.76 -7.49 11.65
C GLN A 157 -23.30 -6.52 12.74
N GLU A 158 -22.00 -6.16 12.72
CA GLU A 158 -21.54 -5.01 13.47
C GLU A 158 -22.52 -3.89 13.13
N ARG A 159 -23.19 -3.36 14.16
CA ARG A 159 -24.00 -2.16 14.03
C ARG A 159 -23.02 -1.05 13.68
N GLU A 160 -22.67 -0.93 12.40
CA GLU A 160 -22.17 0.31 11.85
C GLU A 160 -23.23 1.33 12.27
N THR A 161 -22.84 2.24 13.17
CA THR A 161 -23.63 3.41 13.50
C THR A 161 -23.78 4.20 12.21
N GLN A 162 -24.79 3.85 11.42
CA GLN A 162 -25.07 4.46 10.14
C GLN A 162 -25.50 5.88 10.46
N LYS A 163 -24.58 6.84 10.27
CA LYS A 163 -24.97 8.25 10.29
C LYS A 163 -26.04 8.43 9.22
N ASP A 164 -27.12 9.15 9.54
CA ASP A 164 -28.26 9.35 8.63
C ASP A 164 -27.88 9.89 7.25
N SER A 165 -26.69 10.51 7.12
CA SER A 165 -26.16 11.04 5.86
C SER A 165 -25.28 10.07 5.05
N THR A 166 -25.07 8.84 5.50
CA THR A 166 -24.16 7.87 4.86
C THR A 166 -24.90 6.63 4.36
N ILE A 167 -24.65 6.26 3.11
CA ILE A 167 -25.18 5.04 2.49
C ILE A 167 -24.04 4.12 2.09
N THR A 168 -24.06 2.90 2.60
CA THR A 168 -23.10 1.84 2.27
C THR A 168 -23.78 0.75 1.46
N GLY A 169 -23.23 0.43 0.29
CA GLY A 169 -23.67 -0.65 -0.58
C GLY A 169 -24.66 -0.23 -1.68
N LEU A 170 -24.50 -0.85 -2.84
CA LEU A 170 -25.28 -0.54 -4.05
C LEU A 170 -26.79 -0.79 -3.86
N ALA A 171 -27.18 -1.88 -3.20
CA ALA A 171 -28.59 -2.21 -2.98
C ALA A 171 -29.31 -1.15 -2.12
N LYS A 172 -28.66 -0.67 -1.05
CA LYS A 172 -29.21 0.42 -0.21
C LYS A 172 -29.30 1.73 -1.00
N ALA A 173 -28.29 2.03 -1.83
CA ALA A 173 -28.31 3.22 -2.69
C ALA A 173 -29.47 3.18 -3.71
N LEU A 174 -29.75 2.01 -4.29
CA LEU A 174 -30.89 1.84 -5.21
C LEU A 174 -32.24 1.98 -4.49
N ALA A 175 -32.36 1.44 -3.27
CA ALA A 175 -33.60 1.49 -2.50
C ALA A 175 -33.88 2.85 -1.82
N MET A 176 -32.88 3.71 -1.67
CA MET A 176 -33.03 4.99 -0.97
C MET A 176 -34.03 5.92 -1.67
N LYS A 177 -35.01 6.43 -0.90
CA LYS A 177 -36.01 7.39 -1.37
C LYS A 177 -35.61 8.84 -1.10
N ASP A 178 -35.14 9.14 0.12
CA ASP A 178 -34.70 10.49 0.51
C ASP A 178 -33.22 10.70 0.20
N THR A 179 -32.93 11.00 -1.06
CA THR A 179 -31.55 11.14 -1.55
C THR A 179 -30.92 12.50 -1.22
N LEU A 180 -31.72 13.47 -0.77
CA LEU A 180 -31.25 14.84 -0.53
C LEU A 180 -30.45 14.98 0.78
N LYS A 181 -30.69 14.11 1.76
CA LYS A 181 -29.96 14.12 3.04
C LYS A 181 -28.61 13.41 2.99
N VAL A 182 -28.37 12.62 1.95
CA VAL A 182 -27.15 11.81 1.80
C VAL A 182 -25.98 12.70 1.40
N LYS A 183 -24.93 12.68 2.22
CA LYS A 183 -23.66 13.37 2.01
C LYS A 183 -22.51 12.44 1.67
N SER A 184 -22.61 11.16 2.05
CA SER A 184 -21.55 10.19 1.85
C SER A 184 -22.13 8.92 1.23
N LEU A 185 -21.58 8.51 0.09
CA LEU A 185 -22.00 7.33 -0.65
C LEU A 185 -20.81 6.37 -0.77
N ASN A 186 -20.88 5.27 -0.04
CA ASN A 186 -19.88 4.22 -0.08
C ASN A 186 -20.38 3.02 -0.90
N LEU A 187 -19.83 2.88 -2.10
CA LEU A 187 -20.04 1.76 -3.02
C LEU A 187 -18.75 0.94 -3.17
N GLY A 188 -17.89 0.94 -2.16
CA GLY A 188 -16.74 0.03 -2.12
C GLY A 188 -17.18 -1.42 -2.11
N GLN A 189 -16.31 -2.31 -2.59
CA GLN A 189 -16.52 -3.77 -2.53
C GLN A 189 -17.90 -4.20 -3.07
N SER A 190 -18.34 -3.58 -4.16
CA SER A 190 -19.67 -3.77 -4.75
C SER A 190 -19.61 -4.46 -6.12
N LEU A 191 -18.47 -5.06 -6.46
CA LEU A 191 -18.20 -5.75 -7.74
C LEU A 191 -18.44 -4.87 -8.97
N LEU A 192 -18.24 -3.55 -8.83
CA LEU A 192 -18.47 -2.60 -9.91
C LEU A 192 -17.36 -2.68 -10.96
N THR A 193 -17.72 -2.62 -12.24
CA THR A 193 -16.78 -2.51 -13.37
C THR A 193 -16.74 -1.11 -13.99
N ALA A 194 -17.70 -0.26 -13.62
CA ALA A 194 -17.82 1.14 -13.99
C ALA A 194 -18.52 1.92 -12.86
N VAL A 195 -18.46 3.26 -12.89
CA VAL A 195 -19.24 4.08 -11.97
C VAL A 195 -20.74 3.98 -12.33
N PRO A 196 -21.62 3.53 -11.42
CA PRO A 196 -23.03 3.34 -11.72
C PRO A 196 -23.80 4.67 -11.73
N ASP A 197 -24.78 4.82 -12.61
CA ASP A 197 -25.60 6.04 -12.74
C ASP A 197 -26.37 6.42 -11.46
N VAL A 198 -26.58 5.47 -10.55
CA VAL A 198 -27.23 5.68 -9.26
C VAL A 198 -26.57 6.80 -8.45
N VAL A 199 -25.27 7.06 -8.63
CA VAL A 199 -24.55 8.14 -7.93
C VAL A 199 -25.20 9.51 -8.16
N TYR A 200 -25.79 9.72 -9.34
CA TYR A 200 -26.42 10.98 -9.71
C TYR A 200 -27.79 11.21 -9.08
N ARG A 201 -28.36 10.22 -8.38
CA ARG A 201 -29.57 10.41 -7.59
C ARG A 201 -29.31 11.21 -6.31
N PHE A 202 -28.05 11.39 -5.92
CA PHE A 202 -27.62 12.02 -4.67
C PHE A 202 -26.95 13.39 -4.93
N PRO A 203 -27.72 14.45 -5.22
CA PRO A 203 -27.16 15.75 -5.64
C PRO A 203 -26.37 16.47 -4.54
N ASN A 204 -26.55 16.06 -3.28
CA ASN A 204 -25.87 16.63 -2.11
C ASN A 204 -24.66 15.82 -1.63
N VAL A 205 -24.26 14.77 -2.38
CA VAL A 205 -23.12 13.96 -2.01
C VAL A 205 -21.83 14.79 -1.99
N GLU A 206 -21.14 14.75 -0.87
CA GLU A 206 -19.85 15.39 -0.61
C GLU A 206 -18.71 14.38 -0.73
N GLU A 207 -18.98 13.09 -0.50
CA GLU A 207 -17.99 12.01 -0.52
C GLU A 207 -18.49 10.78 -1.28
N LEU A 208 -17.69 10.29 -2.23
CA LEU A 208 -17.99 9.10 -3.00
C LEU A 208 -16.83 8.11 -2.87
N PHE A 209 -17.09 6.96 -2.26
CA PHE A 209 -16.14 5.88 -2.11
C PHE A 209 -16.50 4.75 -3.07
N LEU A 210 -15.55 4.39 -3.94
CA LEU A 210 -15.66 3.32 -4.93
C LEU A 210 -14.49 2.32 -4.75
N VAL A 211 -14.00 2.21 -3.52
CA VAL A 211 -12.79 1.48 -3.15
C VAL A 211 -12.94 -0.02 -3.40
N ASP A 212 -11.88 -0.64 -3.91
CA ASP A 212 -11.78 -2.11 -4.04
C ASP A 212 -12.91 -2.72 -4.88
N ASN A 213 -13.11 -2.15 -6.06
CA ASN A 213 -13.94 -2.69 -7.11
C ASN A 213 -13.04 -3.14 -8.29
N ASP A 214 -13.67 -3.46 -9.42
CA ASP A 214 -13.01 -3.77 -10.70
C ASP A 214 -13.26 -2.66 -11.73
N ILE A 215 -13.33 -1.40 -11.28
CA ILE A 215 -13.66 -0.28 -12.17
C ILE A 215 -12.52 -0.07 -13.16
N GLU A 216 -12.86 -0.19 -14.45
CA GLU A 216 -11.91 -0.01 -15.55
C GLU A 216 -11.98 1.39 -16.15
N THR A 217 -13.15 2.05 -16.08
CA THR A 217 -13.37 3.40 -16.60
C THR A 217 -14.24 4.23 -15.66
N VAL A 218 -13.92 5.52 -15.58
CA VAL A 218 -14.64 6.50 -14.77
C VAL A 218 -15.09 7.64 -15.68
N TYR A 219 -16.40 7.88 -15.69
CA TYR A 219 -17.01 9.05 -16.32
C TYR A 219 -17.87 9.77 -15.28
N LEU A 220 -17.41 10.93 -14.84
CA LEU A 220 -18.13 11.76 -13.87
C LEU A 220 -18.47 13.14 -14.44
N ASP A 221 -19.78 13.37 -14.59
CA ASP A 221 -20.32 14.70 -14.81
C ASP A 221 -20.49 15.43 -13.47
N MET A 222 -19.55 16.33 -13.19
CA MET A 222 -19.48 17.10 -11.96
C MET A 222 -20.54 18.21 -11.92
N ALA A 223 -21.22 18.52 -13.03
CA ALA A 223 -22.39 19.39 -13.00
C ALA A 223 -23.55 18.72 -12.23
N ARG A 224 -23.62 17.39 -12.27
CA ARG A 224 -24.63 16.58 -11.55
C ARG A 224 -24.20 16.23 -10.12
N LEU A 225 -22.93 16.46 -9.77
CA LEU A 225 -22.37 16.21 -8.44
C LEU A 225 -21.69 17.48 -7.89
N PRO A 226 -22.43 18.61 -7.77
CA PRO A 226 -21.84 19.93 -7.51
C PRO A 226 -21.20 20.07 -6.13
N LYS A 227 -21.57 19.21 -5.18
CA LYS A 227 -21.04 19.21 -3.80
C LYS A 227 -19.92 18.20 -3.57
N LEU A 228 -19.58 17.37 -4.56
CA LEU A 228 -18.58 16.31 -4.36
C LEU A 228 -17.19 16.91 -4.12
N ARG A 229 -16.64 16.61 -2.95
CA ARG A 229 -15.34 17.07 -2.44
C ARG A 229 -14.32 15.93 -2.38
N HIS A 230 -14.73 14.74 -1.98
CA HIS A 230 -13.85 13.58 -1.82
C HIS A 230 -14.28 12.47 -2.76
N LEU A 231 -13.34 12.00 -3.59
CA LEU A 231 -13.55 10.87 -4.47
C LEU A 231 -12.45 9.84 -4.22
N ASP A 232 -12.86 8.67 -3.73
CA ASP A 232 -11.97 7.53 -3.54
C ASP A 232 -12.21 6.48 -4.61
N LEU A 233 -11.21 6.29 -5.47
CA LEU A 233 -11.16 5.31 -6.55
C LEU A 233 -10.01 4.31 -6.32
N SER A 234 -9.50 4.22 -5.10
CA SER A 234 -8.38 3.34 -4.79
C SER A 234 -8.74 1.86 -4.96
N LYS A 235 -7.73 1.03 -5.25
CA LYS A 235 -7.90 -0.42 -5.48
C LYS A 235 -8.89 -0.69 -6.62
N ASN A 236 -8.63 -0.15 -7.80
CA ASN A 236 -9.39 -0.44 -9.03
C ASN A 236 -8.43 -0.82 -10.15
N ILE A 237 -8.87 -0.77 -11.41
CA ILE A 237 -8.09 -1.19 -12.59
C ILE A 237 -7.85 0.01 -13.52
N LEU A 238 -7.80 1.22 -12.94
CA LEU A 238 -7.77 2.47 -13.69
C LEU A 238 -6.41 2.73 -14.31
N ARG A 239 -6.43 3.20 -15.56
CA ARG A 239 -5.29 3.73 -16.30
C ARG A 239 -5.44 5.24 -16.52
N ASP A 240 -4.36 5.93 -16.89
CA ASP A 240 -4.31 7.40 -17.01
C ASP A 240 -5.46 8.02 -17.83
N ASN A 241 -5.81 7.39 -18.95
CA ASN A 241 -6.85 7.87 -19.88
C ASN A 241 -8.25 7.31 -19.60
N SER A 242 -8.37 6.38 -18.65
CA SER A 242 -9.66 5.79 -18.27
C SER A 242 -10.47 6.67 -17.31
N ILE A 243 -9.87 7.74 -16.80
CA ILE A 243 -10.45 8.63 -15.80
C ILE A 243 -10.87 9.92 -16.48
N ASN A 244 -12.18 10.10 -16.64
CA ASN A 244 -12.78 11.32 -17.16
C ASN A 244 -13.64 11.98 -16.07
N ILE A 245 -13.08 13.03 -15.47
CA ILE A 245 -13.78 13.91 -14.55
C ILE A 245 -13.87 15.28 -15.22
N SER A 246 -15.10 15.73 -15.46
CA SER A 246 -15.37 17.06 -16.02
C SER A 246 -14.84 18.18 -15.11
N LYS A 247 -14.54 19.33 -15.71
CA LYS A 247 -13.97 20.49 -14.99
C LYS A 247 -14.87 20.88 -13.83
N ASN A 248 -14.30 20.99 -12.63
CA ASN A 248 -15.06 21.25 -11.42
C ASN A 248 -14.33 22.23 -10.47
N LYS A 249 -15.10 22.77 -9.53
CA LYS A 249 -14.65 23.70 -8.48
C LYS A 249 -14.95 23.17 -7.07
N SER A 250 -15.33 21.91 -6.94
CA SER A 250 -15.75 21.28 -5.68
C SER A 250 -14.74 20.25 -5.19
N LEU A 251 -14.15 19.44 -6.09
CA LEU A 251 -13.30 18.31 -5.71
C LEU A 251 -12.01 18.80 -5.06
N GLN A 252 -11.74 18.29 -3.86
CA GLN A 252 -10.62 18.63 -2.99
C GLN A 252 -9.68 17.44 -2.80
N LEU A 253 -10.20 16.22 -2.74
CA LEU A 253 -9.43 15.00 -2.57
C LEU A 253 -9.75 14.01 -3.69
N LEU A 254 -8.71 13.51 -4.34
CA LEU A 254 -8.78 12.43 -5.31
C LEU A 254 -7.80 11.32 -4.91
N ASN A 255 -8.34 10.20 -4.44
CA ASN A 255 -7.55 9.02 -4.12
C ASN A 255 -7.57 8.04 -5.29
N LEU A 256 -6.39 7.77 -5.84
CA LEU A 256 -6.15 6.88 -6.98
C LEU A 256 -5.13 5.79 -6.66
N GLN A 257 -4.86 5.55 -5.37
CA GLN A 257 -3.88 4.56 -4.96
C GLN A 257 -4.25 3.15 -5.43
N LYS A 258 -3.26 2.27 -5.63
CA LYS A 258 -3.49 0.86 -6.00
C LYS A 258 -4.32 0.70 -7.28
N ASN A 259 -3.90 1.36 -8.35
CA ASN A 259 -4.47 1.25 -9.70
C ASN A 259 -3.36 0.86 -10.71
N LEU A 260 -3.61 1.00 -12.00
CA LEU A 260 -2.64 0.79 -13.09
C LEU A 260 -2.20 2.13 -13.72
N ILE A 261 -2.04 3.15 -12.88
CA ILE A 261 -1.70 4.51 -13.33
C ILE A 261 -0.20 4.62 -13.57
N THR A 262 0.17 5.23 -14.69
CA THR A 262 1.56 5.43 -15.12
C THR A 262 2.00 6.89 -15.06
N ASP A 263 1.07 7.85 -15.09
CA ASP A 263 1.31 9.30 -14.98
C ASP A 263 0.17 9.99 -14.21
N ILE A 264 0.36 11.24 -13.78
CA ILE A 264 -0.73 12.03 -13.19
C ILE A 264 -1.83 12.24 -14.26
N PRO A 265 -3.04 11.70 -14.06
CA PRO A 265 -4.07 11.70 -15.09
C PRO A 265 -4.57 13.11 -15.42
N ARG A 266 -5.04 13.30 -16.65
CA ARG A 266 -5.58 14.61 -17.10
C ARG A 266 -6.74 15.08 -16.21
N ALA A 267 -7.53 14.15 -15.67
CA ALA A 267 -8.65 14.42 -14.78
C ALA A 267 -8.24 15.22 -13.53
N ALA A 268 -7.10 14.89 -12.90
CA ALA A 268 -6.61 15.64 -11.75
C ALA A 268 -6.36 17.12 -12.10
N ARG A 269 -5.90 17.40 -13.33
CA ARG A 269 -5.65 18.76 -13.85
C ARG A 269 -6.92 19.55 -14.16
N ASN A 270 -8.09 18.89 -14.22
CA ASN A 270 -9.39 19.53 -14.42
C ASN A 270 -10.03 20.00 -13.10
N CYS A 271 -9.53 19.53 -11.96
CA CYS A 271 -10.07 19.80 -10.63
C CYS A 271 -9.44 21.07 -10.04
N LYS A 272 -10.11 22.22 -10.15
CA LYS A 272 -9.51 23.54 -9.81
C LYS A 272 -9.27 23.78 -8.32
N ARG A 273 -9.89 22.98 -7.45
CA ARG A 273 -9.74 23.04 -5.99
C ARG A 273 -9.08 21.79 -5.40
N LEU A 274 -8.44 20.97 -6.22
CA LEU A 274 -7.80 19.75 -5.76
C LEU A 274 -6.63 20.08 -4.82
N GLU A 275 -6.77 19.72 -3.54
CA GLU A 275 -5.76 19.95 -2.51
C GLU A 275 -4.95 18.68 -2.22
N THR A 276 -5.58 17.51 -2.35
CA THR A 276 -4.97 16.21 -2.04
C THR A 276 -5.09 15.27 -3.23
N LEU A 277 -3.95 14.71 -3.64
CA LEU A 277 -3.87 13.72 -4.73
C LEU A 277 -3.01 12.54 -4.30
N TRP A 278 -3.62 11.37 -4.12
CA TRP A 278 -2.90 10.17 -3.71
C TRP A 278 -2.75 9.19 -4.86
N LEU A 279 -1.51 8.83 -5.16
CA LEU A 279 -1.13 8.01 -6.32
C LEU A 279 -0.23 6.83 -5.93
N GLY A 280 0.02 6.61 -4.64
CA GLY A 280 0.84 5.49 -4.18
C GLY A 280 0.35 4.10 -4.59
N ASN A 281 1.24 3.11 -4.60
CA ASN A 281 1.00 1.74 -5.07
C ASN A 281 0.48 1.68 -6.52
N ASN A 282 0.98 2.56 -7.38
CA ASN A 282 0.81 2.49 -8.84
C ASN A 282 2.17 2.18 -9.49
N ARG A 283 2.23 1.95 -10.80
CA ARG A 283 3.49 1.76 -11.54
C ARG A 283 3.84 3.01 -12.32
N ILE A 284 4.29 4.06 -11.62
CA ILE A 284 4.41 5.41 -12.17
C ILE A 284 5.72 5.54 -12.94
N SER A 285 5.71 5.14 -14.22
CA SER A 285 6.86 5.18 -15.13
C SER A 285 6.84 6.37 -16.10
N GLY A 286 5.71 7.07 -16.23
CA GLY A 286 5.46 8.10 -17.25
C GLY A 286 5.57 9.55 -16.78
N LEU A 287 6.04 9.81 -15.56
CA LEU A 287 6.14 11.18 -15.04
C LEU A 287 7.11 12.03 -15.87
N THR A 288 6.65 13.22 -16.28
CA THR A 288 7.45 14.23 -16.97
C THR A 288 7.31 15.59 -16.30
N ASP A 289 8.08 16.58 -16.75
CA ASP A 289 7.91 17.97 -16.32
C ASP A 289 6.50 18.53 -16.63
N ALA A 290 5.80 17.92 -17.60
CA ALA A 290 4.46 18.29 -18.02
C ALA A 290 3.38 17.77 -17.08
N SER A 291 3.62 16.64 -16.42
CA SER A 291 2.66 15.94 -15.55
C SER A 291 2.13 16.85 -14.45
N PHE A 292 3.01 17.68 -13.87
CA PHE A 292 2.71 18.60 -12.78
C PHE A 292 2.02 19.92 -13.22
N ARG A 293 1.68 20.10 -14.51
CA ARG A 293 0.99 21.32 -14.97
C ARG A 293 -0.41 21.43 -14.36
N LYS A 294 -0.82 22.65 -14.02
CA LYS A 294 -2.15 22.98 -13.46
C LYS A 294 -2.47 22.38 -12.07
N LEU A 295 -1.50 21.74 -11.41
CA LEU A 295 -1.63 21.22 -10.04
C LEU A 295 -1.19 22.22 -8.96
N LYS A 296 -1.23 23.53 -9.25
CA LYS A 296 -0.88 24.59 -8.28
C LYS A 296 -1.69 24.51 -6.97
N PRO A 297 -2.99 24.14 -6.97
CA PRO A 297 -3.77 24.06 -5.72
C PRO A 297 -3.36 22.91 -4.78
N VAL A 298 -2.69 21.88 -5.30
CA VAL A 298 -2.34 20.68 -4.53
C VAL A 298 -1.36 21.03 -3.41
N LYS A 299 -1.70 20.59 -2.20
CA LYS A 299 -0.95 20.71 -0.95
C LYS A 299 -0.38 19.38 -0.50
N ASP A 300 -1.07 18.28 -0.76
CA ASP A 300 -0.63 16.93 -0.40
C ASP A 300 -0.59 16.05 -1.66
N ILE A 301 0.58 15.48 -1.93
CA ILE A 301 0.75 14.47 -2.98
C ILE A 301 1.61 13.32 -2.48
N ASN A 302 1.13 12.10 -2.73
CA ASN A 302 1.91 10.90 -2.47
C ASN A 302 2.16 10.07 -3.74
N PHE A 303 3.36 9.51 -3.79
CA PHE A 303 3.82 8.50 -4.73
C PHE A 303 4.45 7.34 -3.94
N TYR A 304 3.97 7.07 -2.72
CA TYR A 304 4.42 5.95 -1.89
C TYR A 304 4.39 4.65 -2.70
N LYS A 305 5.48 3.87 -2.75
CA LYS A 305 5.53 2.58 -3.46
C LYS A 305 5.04 2.69 -4.90
N ALA A 306 5.54 3.68 -5.63
CA ALA A 306 5.12 3.97 -7.01
C ALA A 306 6.14 3.55 -8.08
N GLU A 307 7.19 2.81 -7.69
CA GLU A 307 8.29 2.35 -8.54
C GLU A 307 9.11 3.50 -9.19
N LEU A 308 9.08 4.70 -8.61
CA LEU A 308 9.79 5.86 -9.14
C LEU A 308 11.31 5.66 -9.11
N THR A 309 11.97 5.81 -10.26
CA THR A 309 13.44 5.89 -10.36
C THR A 309 13.94 7.33 -10.31
N ALA A 310 13.12 8.30 -10.71
CA ALA A 310 13.43 9.72 -10.63
C ALA A 310 12.18 10.58 -10.46
N LEU A 311 12.34 11.77 -9.85
CA LEU A 311 11.34 12.82 -9.86
C LEU A 311 11.69 13.89 -10.93
N PRO A 312 10.78 14.20 -11.88
CA PRO A 312 11.02 15.24 -12.86
C PRO A 312 11.19 16.63 -12.24
N LYS A 313 11.88 17.54 -12.95
CA LYS A 313 12.07 18.92 -12.49
C LYS A 313 10.74 19.66 -12.34
N GLY A 314 9.69 19.22 -13.04
CA GLY A 314 8.33 19.73 -12.98
C GLY A 314 7.72 19.77 -11.59
N ILE A 315 8.17 18.94 -10.64
CA ILE A 315 7.69 18.96 -9.24
C ILE A 315 7.78 20.38 -8.63
N GLY A 316 8.81 21.15 -8.98
CA GLY A 316 9.00 22.52 -8.49
C GLY A 316 7.94 23.54 -8.97
N LYS A 317 6.96 23.12 -9.78
CA LYS A 317 5.77 23.92 -10.15
C LYS A 317 4.69 23.88 -9.07
N MET A 318 4.68 22.89 -8.18
CA MET A 318 3.70 22.71 -7.10
C MET A 318 4.00 23.62 -5.91
N ARG A 319 3.93 24.95 -6.10
CA ARG A 319 4.40 25.93 -5.11
C ARG A 319 3.61 25.95 -3.80
N ASN A 320 2.42 25.35 -3.77
CA ASN A 320 1.59 25.23 -2.57
C ASN A 320 1.77 23.88 -1.86
N LEU A 321 2.66 23.01 -2.33
CA LEU A 321 2.85 21.70 -1.74
C LEU A 321 3.40 21.83 -0.31
N GLU A 322 2.72 21.16 0.61
CA GLU A 322 2.98 21.08 2.05
C GLU A 322 3.47 19.68 2.42
N VAL A 323 2.92 18.63 1.81
CA VAL A 323 3.32 17.23 2.03
C VAL A 323 3.77 16.61 0.71
N LEU A 324 4.99 16.08 0.70
CA LEU A 324 5.52 15.24 -0.38
C LEU A 324 5.95 13.90 0.20
N ASP A 325 5.21 12.87 -0.17
CA ASP A 325 5.54 11.48 0.17
C ASP A 325 5.98 10.72 -1.08
N VAL A 326 7.25 10.31 -1.10
CA VAL A 326 7.85 9.44 -2.11
C VAL A 326 8.55 8.24 -1.47
N TYR A 327 8.01 7.77 -0.35
CA TYR A 327 8.50 6.64 0.43
C TYR A 327 8.42 5.32 -0.39
N TYR A 328 9.33 4.36 -0.15
CA TYR A 328 9.41 3.06 -0.87
C TYR A 328 9.51 3.23 -2.39
N ASN A 329 10.47 4.00 -2.87
CA ASN A 329 10.76 4.11 -4.29
C ASN A 329 12.22 3.72 -4.59
N LYS A 330 12.68 3.97 -5.82
CA LYS A 330 14.04 3.67 -6.30
C LYS A 330 14.79 4.96 -6.63
N LEU A 331 14.53 6.05 -5.89
CA LEU A 331 15.14 7.35 -6.16
C LEU A 331 16.61 7.34 -5.74
N GLU A 332 17.51 7.62 -6.67
CA GLU A 332 18.94 7.82 -6.38
C GLU A 332 19.25 9.28 -6.00
N THR A 333 18.47 10.22 -6.51
CA THR A 333 18.62 11.65 -6.23
C THR A 333 17.27 12.38 -6.21
N LEU A 334 17.23 13.53 -5.54
CA LEU A 334 16.12 14.48 -5.63
C LEU A 334 16.45 15.61 -6.62
N PRO A 335 15.51 16.04 -7.48
CA PRO A 335 15.77 17.10 -8.45
C PRO A 335 16.03 18.43 -7.74
N LYS A 336 16.98 19.23 -8.25
CA LYS A 336 17.28 20.58 -7.72
C LYS A 336 16.03 21.46 -7.58
N SER A 337 15.01 21.25 -8.41
CA SER A 337 13.76 22.00 -8.39
C SER A 337 12.88 21.73 -7.16
N ILE A 338 13.11 20.65 -6.39
CA ILE A 338 12.43 20.40 -5.12
C ILE A 338 12.58 21.60 -4.17
N THR A 339 13.71 22.30 -4.25
CA THR A 339 14.02 23.51 -3.46
C THR A 339 13.07 24.69 -3.74
N LYS A 340 12.19 24.60 -4.75
CA LYS A 340 11.15 25.59 -5.05
C LYS A 340 9.89 25.42 -4.20
N LEU A 341 9.73 24.30 -3.50
CA LEU A 341 8.57 23.97 -2.66
C LEU A 341 8.65 24.69 -1.31
N LYS A 342 8.36 26.00 -1.29
CA LYS A 342 8.57 26.85 -0.10
C LYS A 342 7.60 26.59 1.05
N ARG A 343 6.47 25.96 0.75
CA ARG A 343 5.44 25.61 1.74
C ARG A 343 5.58 24.19 2.27
N LEU A 344 6.57 23.43 1.80
CA LEU A 344 6.76 22.05 2.21
C LEU A 344 7.03 22.00 3.72
N THR A 345 6.20 21.27 4.43
CA THR A 345 6.27 21.01 5.88
C THR A 345 6.73 19.60 6.18
N HIS A 346 6.38 18.63 5.32
CA HIS A 346 6.74 17.23 5.45
C HIS A 346 7.41 16.72 4.18
N LEU A 347 8.60 16.15 4.32
CA LEU A 347 9.34 15.51 3.23
C LEU A 347 9.65 14.06 3.63
N ALA A 348 8.91 13.12 3.04
CA ALA A 348 9.12 11.69 3.25
C ALA A 348 9.80 11.06 2.03
N VAL A 349 11.08 10.70 2.18
CA VAL A 349 11.94 10.13 1.13
C VAL A 349 12.58 8.81 1.57
N SER A 350 12.10 8.21 2.65
CA SER A 350 12.62 6.96 3.19
C SER A 350 12.44 5.77 2.24
N HIS A 351 13.21 4.71 2.46
CA HIS A 351 13.23 3.51 1.61
C HIS A 351 13.42 3.89 0.13
N ASN A 352 14.53 4.55 -0.13
CA ASN A 352 15.00 4.90 -1.47
C ASN A 352 16.49 4.54 -1.58
N GLN A 353 17.17 5.02 -2.62
CA GLN A 353 18.59 4.76 -2.86
C GLN A 353 19.39 6.08 -2.81
N LEU A 354 18.92 7.07 -2.05
CA LEU A 354 19.51 8.41 -2.02
C LEU A 354 20.91 8.36 -1.43
N THR A 355 21.90 8.81 -2.21
CA THR A 355 23.29 8.95 -1.74
C THR A 355 23.57 10.32 -1.13
N ALA A 356 22.76 11.33 -1.47
CA ALA A 356 22.85 12.67 -0.91
C ALA A 356 21.53 13.44 -0.99
N LEU A 357 21.32 14.35 -0.04
CA LEU A 357 20.29 15.39 -0.11
C LEU A 357 20.75 16.58 -0.98
N PRO A 358 19.83 17.36 -1.60
CA PRO A 358 20.21 18.51 -2.42
C PRO A 358 21.08 19.54 -1.68
N LYS A 359 22.17 20.01 -2.31
CA LYS A 359 23.08 21.05 -1.75
C LYS A 359 22.35 22.32 -1.25
N ARG A 360 21.19 22.65 -1.84
CA ARG A 360 20.35 23.80 -1.47
C ARG A 360 19.06 23.40 -0.75
N ILE A 361 19.07 22.30 0.01
CA ILE A 361 17.91 21.88 0.81
C ILE A 361 17.48 22.95 1.83
N ASP A 362 18.41 23.85 2.22
CA ASP A 362 18.19 25.09 3.00
C ASP A 362 17.03 25.98 2.52
N LYS A 363 16.63 25.79 1.28
CA LYS A 363 15.54 26.50 0.63
C LYS A 363 14.15 26.00 1.03
N LEU A 364 14.05 24.85 1.67
CA LEU A 364 12.83 24.27 2.23
C LEU A 364 12.65 24.75 3.68
N LYS A 365 12.47 26.06 3.86
CA LYS A 365 12.51 26.70 5.18
C LYS A 365 11.39 26.28 6.14
N SER A 366 10.28 25.78 5.60
CA SER A 366 9.07 25.44 6.37
C SER A 366 9.01 23.96 6.76
N VAL A 367 10.03 23.16 6.46
CA VAL A 367 10.03 21.72 6.76
C VAL A 367 10.24 21.52 8.24
N HIS A 368 9.29 20.83 8.87
CA HIS A 368 9.34 20.42 10.27
C HIS A 368 9.72 18.94 10.40
N THR A 369 9.39 18.14 9.40
CA THR A 369 9.59 16.69 9.43
C THR A 369 10.32 16.22 8.18
N LEU A 370 11.48 15.58 8.39
CA LEU A 370 12.28 14.93 7.36
C LEU A 370 12.43 13.44 7.69
N TYR A 371 11.74 12.59 6.92
CA TYR A 371 11.95 11.15 6.95
C TYR A 371 12.87 10.75 5.80
N ALA A 372 14.08 10.29 6.11
CA ALA A 372 15.09 9.88 5.13
C ALA A 372 15.80 8.57 5.51
N HIS A 373 15.20 7.75 6.36
CA HIS A 373 15.71 6.44 6.75
C HIS A 373 15.67 5.41 5.61
N HIS A 374 16.44 4.34 5.73
CA HIS A 374 16.62 3.33 4.67
C HIS A 374 17.02 3.98 3.33
N ASN A 375 18.16 4.66 3.34
CA ASN A 375 18.81 5.24 2.17
C ASN A 375 20.32 4.95 2.21
N HIS A 376 21.08 5.55 1.30
CA HIS A 376 22.53 5.41 1.20
C HIS A 376 23.26 6.69 1.60
N LEU A 377 22.69 7.48 2.52
CA LEU A 377 23.25 8.78 2.90
C LEU A 377 24.53 8.56 3.72
N SER A 378 25.63 9.17 3.28
CA SER A 378 26.91 9.17 4.00
C SER A 378 27.25 10.51 4.66
N LYS A 379 26.49 11.57 4.33
CA LYS A 379 26.62 12.91 4.93
C LYS A 379 25.36 13.74 4.72
N LEU A 380 25.21 14.79 5.53
CA LEU A 380 24.23 15.85 5.31
C LEU A 380 24.89 17.05 4.60
N PRO A 381 24.14 17.86 3.83
CA PRO A 381 24.68 19.09 3.25
C PRO A 381 24.81 20.16 4.35
N GLU A 382 25.97 20.82 4.44
CA GLU A 382 26.28 21.89 5.42
C GLU A 382 25.15 22.91 5.62
N ARG A 383 24.45 23.26 4.54
CA ARG A 383 23.38 24.27 4.57
C ARG A 383 22.08 23.79 5.20
N ILE A 384 21.95 22.50 5.53
CA ILE A 384 20.78 21.97 6.23
C ILE A 384 20.58 22.68 7.58
N THR A 385 21.66 23.16 8.20
CA THR A 385 21.69 24.02 9.40
C THR A 385 20.77 25.25 9.33
N ARG A 386 20.37 25.69 8.14
CA ARG A 386 19.48 26.84 7.92
C ARG A 386 17.99 26.49 7.95
N MET A 387 17.63 25.21 8.03
CA MET A 387 16.24 24.73 8.17
C MET A 387 15.83 24.76 9.64
N LYS A 388 15.60 25.97 10.18
CA LYS A 388 15.39 26.20 11.62
C LYS A 388 14.09 25.64 12.18
N GLU A 389 13.14 25.27 11.32
CA GLU A 389 11.85 24.71 11.71
C GLU A 389 11.87 23.19 11.90
N LEU A 390 12.99 22.50 11.62
CA LEU A 390 13.10 21.05 11.78
C LEU A 390 12.88 20.63 13.24
N ARG A 391 11.96 19.68 13.42
CA ARG A 391 11.56 19.08 14.70
C ARG A 391 11.81 17.57 14.72
N ILE A 392 11.52 16.89 13.61
CA ILE A 392 11.68 15.44 13.48
C ILE A 392 12.64 15.18 12.33
N VAL A 393 13.74 14.49 12.63
CA VAL A 393 14.74 14.07 11.64
C VAL A 393 15.01 12.60 11.82
N ASP A 394 14.60 11.80 10.84
CA ASP A 394 14.85 10.37 10.82
C ASP A 394 15.87 10.03 9.73
N LEU A 395 17.04 9.58 10.16
CA LEU A 395 18.19 9.16 9.35
C LEU A 395 18.56 7.71 9.64
N GLY A 396 17.67 6.92 10.24
CA GLY A 396 17.93 5.52 10.53
C GLY A 396 18.30 4.71 9.28
N TYR A 397 19.03 3.60 9.41
CA TYR A 397 19.37 2.72 8.28
C TYR A 397 20.01 3.47 7.10
N ASN A 398 21.08 4.21 7.37
CA ASN A 398 21.90 4.92 6.38
C ASN A 398 23.38 4.52 6.52
N TRP A 399 24.28 5.18 5.78
CA TRP A 399 25.71 4.89 5.75
C TRP A 399 26.54 5.97 6.45
N LEU A 400 26.00 6.64 7.47
CA LEU A 400 26.73 7.66 8.22
C LEU A 400 27.83 6.99 9.05
N THR A 401 29.08 7.39 8.82
CA THR A 401 30.25 6.93 9.59
C THR A 401 30.70 7.96 10.63
N THR A 402 30.35 9.22 10.43
CA THR A 402 30.63 10.32 11.36
C THR A 402 29.37 11.10 11.65
N PHE A 403 29.27 11.62 12.88
CA PHE A 403 28.13 12.44 13.27
C PHE A 403 28.05 13.71 12.41
N PRO A 404 26.87 14.01 11.81
CA PRO A 404 26.67 15.26 11.09
C PRO A 404 26.67 16.44 12.07
N ALA A 405 27.77 17.17 12.15
CA ALA A 405 27.93 18.33 13.05
C ALA A 405 26.83 19.40 12.84
N GLU A 406 26.23 19.42 11.65
CA GLU A 406 25.09 20.26 11.31
C GLU A 406 23.88 20.07 12.25
N LEU A 407 23.69 18.87 12.82
CA LEU A 407 22.57 18.56 13.70
C LEU A 407 22.59 19.38 15.00
N VAL A 408 23.79 19.77 15.48
CA VAL A 408 23.95 20.63 16.67
C VAL A 408 23.35 22.03 16.47
N ALA A 409 23.21 22.48 15.22
CA ALA A 409 22.73 23.82 14.90
C ALA A 409 21.19 23.94 14.95
N PHE A 410 20.46 22.85 15.13
CA PHE A 410 18.99 22.86 15.23
C PHE A 410 18.54 23.16 16.66
N THR A 411 17.78 24.24 16.81
CA THR A 411 17.28 24.71 18.11
C THR A 411 15.90 24.16 18.46
N ASN A 412 15.18 23.63 17.47
CA ASN A 412 13.80 23.14 17.61
C ASN A 412 13.69 21.62 17.41
N LEU A 413 14.81 20.90 17.33
CA LEU A 413 14.81 19.45 17.17
C LEU A 413 14.16 18.79 18.40
N GLN A 414 13.29 17.83 18.17
CA GLN A 414 12.52 17.11 19.18
C GLN A 414 12.79 15.62 19.08
N GLU A 415 12.87 15.08 17.86
CA GLU A 415 13.11 13.67 17.63
C GLU A 415 14.22 13.49 16.60
N LEU A 416 15.19 12.66 16.96
CA LEU A 416 16.32 12.29 16.11
C LEU A 416 16.50 10.78 16.12
N ASP A 417 16.36 10.17 14.94
CA ASP A 417 16.70 8.77 14.73
C ASP A 417 17.99 8.64 13.91
N LEU A 418 18.98 7.99 14.51
CA LEU A 418 20.28 7.66 13.95
C LEU A 418 20.55 6.14 14.00
N SER A 419 19.53 5.33 14.28
CA SER A 419 19.62 3.88 14.41
C SER A 419 20.20 3.24 13.16
N SER A 420 20.90 2.12 13.32
CA SER A 420 21.43 1.32 12.21
C SER A 420 22.22 2.14 11.18
N ASN A 421 23.11 3.01 11.66
CA ASN A 421 24.17 3.64 10.88
C ASN A 421 25.51 2.94 11.16
N ASN A 422 26.63 3.55 10.77
CA ASN A 422 27.96 2.95 10.86
C ASN A 422 28.92 3.76 11.76
N PHE A 423 28.42 4.29 12.88
CA PHE A 423 29.24 5.02 13.85
C PHE A 423 30.16 4.08 14.65
N PRO A 424 31.50 4.16 14.51
CA PRO A 424 32.43 3.29 15.24
C PRO A 424 32.51 3.62 16.73
N ASP A 425 32.34 4.90 17.08
CA ASP A 425 32.37 5.42 18.46
C ASP A 425 31.14 6.25 18.77
N PHE A 426 30.87 6.45 20.07
CA PHE A 426 29.78 7.32 20.51
C PHE A 426 30.02 8.75 20.00
N PRO A 427 29.05 9.36 19.29
CA PRO A 427 29.23 10.69 18.74
C PRO A 427 29.02 11.76 19.83
N VAL A 428 30.10 12.17 20.50
CA VAL A 428 30.09 13.14 21.61
C VAL A 428 29.44 14.48 21.28
N GLN A 429 29.37 14.85 19.99
CA GLN A 429 28.66 16.03 19.51
C GLN A 429 27.14 15.97 19.78
N LEU A 430 26.55 14.78 19.95
CA LEU A 430 25.15 14.63 20.40
C LEU A 430 24.89 15.37 21.71
N LEU A 431 25.88 15.40 22.61
CA LEU A 431 25.79 16.08 23.90
C LEU A 431 25.66 17.60 23.75
N GLN A 432 25.91 18.17 22.57
CA GLN A 432 25.76 19.59 22.29
C GLN A 432 24.38 19.96 21.76
N ILE A 433 23.54 18.98 21.41
CA ILE A 433 22.15 19.24 21.00
C ILE A 433 21.42 19.87 22.19
N ARG A 434 20.82 21.04 21.94
CA ARG A 434 20.22 21.89 22.99
C ARG A 434 18.89 21.36 23.50
N LYS A 435 18.08 20.85 22.58
CA LYS A 435 16.74 20.33 22.85
C LYS A 435 16.57 19.05 22.04
N LEU A 436 16.11 18.01 22.71
CA LEU A 436 15.72 16.74 22.13
C LEU A 436 14.81 16.05 23.13
N ASP A 437 13.70 15.51 22.68
CA ASP A 437 12.76 14.75 23.50
C ASP A 437 13.04 13.25 23.35
N LYS A 438 13.36 12.80 22.11
CA LYS A 438 13.62 11.40 21.76
C LYS A 438 14.86 11.22 20.90
N LEU A 439 15.66 10.20 21.23
CA LEU A 439 16.89 9.85 20.54
C LEU A 439 16.98 8.34 20.31
N HIS A 440 17.08 7.92 19.05
CA HIS A 440 17.23 6.52 18.67
C HIS A 440 18.64 6.27 18.12
N LEU A 441 19.36 5.32 18.72
CA LEU A 441 20.76 5.01 18.40
C LEU A 441 20.99 3.52 18.11
N ARG A 442 19.98 2.67 18.33
CA ARG A 442 20.10 1.20 18.27
C ARG A 442 20.78 0.72 17.00
N GLY A 443 21.60 -0.32 17.10
CA GLY A 443 22.17 -1.01 15.94
C GLY A 443 23.33 -0.27 15.26
N ASN A 444 23.96 0.68 15.95
CA ASN A 444 25.25 1.24 15.55
C ASN A 444 26.42 0.42 16.14
N PRO A 445 27.58 0.33 15.46
CA PRO A 445 28.74 -0.44 15.93
C PRO A 445 29.22 -0.08 17.34
N PHE A 446 29.15 1.20 17.74
CA PHE A 446 29.56 1.60 19.08
C PHE A 446 28.70 0.98 20.21
N LEU A 447 27.50 0.49 19.92
CA LEU A 447 26.58 -0.16 20.87
C LEU A 447 26.85 -1.68 21.06
N GLY A 448 28.09 -2.13 20.89
CA GLY A 448 28.50 -3.51 21.16
C GLY A 448 28.32 -3.95 22.62
N GLN A 449 28.75 -5.17 22.97
CA GLN A 449 28.45 -5.82 24.28
C GLN A 449 28.83 -4.98 25.51
N ASP A 450 29.91 -4.19 25.46
CA ASP A 450 30.38 -3.36 26.58
C ASP A 450 29.96 -1.88 26.48
N ALA A 451 29.06 -1.52 25.57
CA ALA A 451 28.74 -0.12 25.27
C ALA A 451 28.16 0.64 26.47
N GLU A 452 27.30 0.00 27.27
CA GLU A 452 26.73 0.63 28.45
C GLU A 452 27.81 0.99 29.48
N ARG A 453 28.83 0.15 29.63
CA ARG A 453 29.97 0.44 30.51
C ARG A 453 30.84 1.53 29.89
N LYS A 454 31.22 1.38 28.62
CA LYS A 454 32.13 2.28 27.89
C LYS A 454 31.58 3.70 27.78
N TYR A 455 30.27 3.85 27.58
CA TYR A 455 29.61 5.14 27.35
C TYR A 455 28.60 5.52 28.45
N SER A 456 28.74 4.93 29.64
CA SER A 456 27.85 5.16 30.79
C SER A 456 27.70 6.64 31.13
N GLU A 457 28.79 7.41 31.10
CA GLU A 457 28.79 8.84 31.38
C GLU A 457 28.00 9.62 30.32
N GLN A 458 28.27 9.38 29.04
CA GLN A 458 27.60 10.06 27.94
C GLN A 458 26.09 9.74 27.92
N LEU A 459 25.72 8.48 28.12
CA LEU A 459 24.32 8.06 28.21
C LEU A 459 23.62 8.69 29.44
N SER A 460 24.31 8.79 30.57
CA SER A 460 23.79 9.46 31.78
C SER A 460 23.59 10.96 31.56
N GLN A 461 24.51 11.62 30.84
CA GLN A 461 24.37 13.03 30.46
C GLN A 461 23.19 13.28 29.50
N LEU A 462 22.90 12.34 28.59
CA LEU A 462 21.70 12.43 27.74
C LEU A 462 20.43 12.29 28.59
N LYS A 463 20.39 11.31 29.50
CA LYS A 463 19.25 11.10 30.41
C LYS A 463 19.02 12.27 31.37
N SER A 464 20.08 12.91 31.88
CA SER A 464 19.95 14.07 32.77
C SER A 464 19.33 15.30 32.09
N LYS A 465 19.36 15.33 30.75
CA LYS A 465 18.63 16.31 29.92
C LYS A 465 17.17 15.92 29.65
N ASN A 466 16.66 14.88 30.31
CA ASN A 466 15.32 14.33 30.12
C ASN A 466 15.04 13.85 28.68
N ILE A 467 16.07 13.32 28.01
CA ILE A 467 15.95 12.74 26.67
C ILE A 467 15.59 11.26 26.82
N GLU A 468 14.52 10.82 26.15
CA GLU A 468 14.21 9.39 26.02
C GLU A 468 15.16 8.76 24.99
N VAL A 469 16.11 7.94 25.46
CA VAL A 469 17.14 7.35 24.60
C VAL A 469 16.86 5.86 24.38
N PHE A 470 16.77 5.46 23.11
CA PHE A 470 16.59 4.09 22.66
C PHE A 470 17.91 3.57 22.06
N TYR A 471 18.62 2.69 22.75
CA TYR A 471 19.92 2.17 22.34
C TYR A 471 20.05 0.66 22.55
#